data_AF-A0A7S3RB85-F1
#
_entry.id   AF-A0A7S3RB85-F1
#
_cell.length_a   1.000
_cell.length_b   1.000
_cell.length_c   1.000
_cell.angle_alpha   90.00
_cell.angle_beta   90.00
_cell.angle_gamma   90.00
#
_symmetry.space_group_name_H-M   'P 1'
#
loop_
_entity.id
_entity.type
_entity.pdbx_description
1 polymer ?
#
loop_
_entity_poly.entity_id
_entity_poly.type
_entity_poly.pdbx_seq_one_letter_code
_entity_poly.pdbx_strand_id
1 'polypeptide(L)'
;QREPLHEGACACLSAVVVKRMDAAAKLEHLRSLRVVELLAAAKDVMGASGIDMSEAFAGLAAATSLELLDCWDRLATRGEDAAAETAARALRNSMPLLLHAFASEDLEVSMCTMAFLHAYLGRLRKLQSTPERLALHEDQLQSLLFHLARRSVYPEDFTSFDYTSSSGMIGGLATSAGIGGRDGTGGGDPDDDDAAFVDYRREMSTLFRSVARVHPALASSFVQSTLRSMLESIESSQWSHVEVALWLLYQLGEGLPDGIVREKDGIFEQMMLALLASPAASHPHHAVVMLFFEIVVRYYRFFLQQPAALPDALRAFLDERGIRSRHAGLRSRSCALLLRFVKQTLKAPTMALVEAAAQILEVLSAQPRLSSRSDSNGGGARDSASVHGVGGSGAGGSARKCPRLGEAEQLFLYETCGVLLGSGLASDDCAAAKLEELLSLPIGELQMLSEAGAPSGADATFLEARASEIAHRISV
;
A
#
# COMPACT_ATOMS: atom_id res chain seq x y z
N GLN A 1 11.28 -29.15 29.94
CA GLN A 1 11.59 -30.55 29.53
C GLN A 1 10.61 -31.12 28.50
N ARG A 2 9.33 -30.72 28.44
CA ARG A 2 8.36 -31.21 27.42
C ARG A 2 8.45 -30.50 26.05
N GLU A 3 8.85 -29.24 26.04
CA GLU A 3 8.97 -28.40 24.84
C GLU A 3 9.91 -28.95 23.75
N PRO A 4 11.17 -29.36 24.04
CA PRO A 4 12.05 -29.94 23.02
C PRO A 4 11.55 -31.29 22.47
N LEU A 5 10.76 -32.03 23.27
CA LEU A 5 10.13 -33.27 22.81
C LEU A 5 8.97 -32.98 21.85
N HIS A 6 8.22 -31.90 22.07
CA HIS A 6 7.12 -31.48 21.21
C HIS A 6 7.63 -31.00 19.85
N GLU A 7 8.65 -30.14 19.83
CA GLU A 7 9.30 -29.68 18.60
C GLU A 7 9.90 -30.84 17.80
N GLY A 8 10.63 -31.73 18.49
CA GLY A 8 11.21 -32.92 17.86
C GLY A 8 10.13 -33.86 17.28
N ALA A 9 9.00 -34.02 17.98
CA ALA A 9 7.87 -34.80 17.47
C ALA A 9 7.22 -34.16 16.24
N CYS A 10 7.02 -32.84 16.25
CA CYS A 10 6.49 -32.11 15.10
C CYS A 10 7.42 -32.23 13.89
N ALA A 11 8.74 -32.05 14.07
CA ALA A 11 9.72 -32.19 13.01
C ALA A 11 9.74 -33.62 12.42
N CYS A 12 9.68 -34.64 13.28
CA CYS A 12 9.60 -36.04 12.85
C CYS A 12 8.33 -36.33 12.04
N LEU A 13 7.17 -35.90 12.54
CA LEU A 13 5.90 -36.06 11.84
C LEU A 13 5.90 -35.31 10.50
N SER A 14 6.41 -34.09 10.45
CA SER A 14 6.52 -33.30 9.20
C SER A 14 7.37 -34.03 8.16
N ALA A 15 8.49 -34.65 8.57
CA ALA A 15 9.32 -35.43 7.66
C ALA A 15 8.59 -36.67 7.10
N VAL A 16 7.75 -37.32 7.92
CA VAL A 16 6.91 -38.45 7.48
C VAL A 16 5.82 -37.96 6.52
N VAL A 17 5.16 -36.84 6.85
CA VAL A 17 4.08 -36.25 6.06
C VAL A 17 4.56 -35.81 4.68
N VAL A 18 5.73 -35.20 4.55
CA VAL A 18 6.24 -34.66 3.27
C VAL A 18 6.89 -35.74 2.38
N LYS A 19 7.05 -36.98 2.90
CA LYS A 19 7.66 -38.08 2.12
C LYS A 19 6.88 -38.32 0.83
N ARG A 20 7.53 -38.25 -0.33
CA ARG A 20 6.85 -38.43 -1.62
C ARG A 20 6.16 -39.80 -1.75
N MET A 21 4.89 -39.78 -2.12
CA MET A 21 4.04 -40.96 -2.35
C MET A 21 3.04 -40.68 -3.49
N ASP A 22 2.39 -41.72 -4.02
CA ASP A 22 1.20 -41.51 -4.85
C ASP A 22 0.06 -40.89 -4.04
N ALA A 23 -0.80 -40.07 -4.66
CA ALA A 23 -1.84 -39.30 -3.99
C ALA A 23 -2.85 -40.16 -3.20
N ALA A 24 -3.27 -41.30 -3.74
CA ALA A 24 -4.20 -42.18 -3.04
C ALA A 24 -3.54 -42.84 -1.82
N ALA A 25 -2.30 -43.32 -2.00
CA ALA A 25 -1.51 -43.90 -0.91
C ALA A 25 -1.16 -42.85 0.17
N LYS A 26 -0.88 -41.60 -0.23
CA LYS A 26 -0.64 -40.48 0.67
C LYS A 26 -1.86 -40.20 1.54
N LEU A 27 -3.05 -40.10 0.94
CA LEU A 27 -4.29 -39.84 1.67
C LEU A 27 -4.56 -40.91 2.74
N GLU A 28 -4.44 -42.19 2.38
CA GLU A 28 -4.61 -43.28 3.34
C GLU A 28 -3.52 -43.30 4.41
N HIS A 29 -2.27 -42.94 4.06
CA HIS A 29 -1.20 -42.82 5.03
C HIS A 29 -1.47 -41.73 6.07
N LEU A 30 -1.86 -40.53 5.63
CA LEU A 30 -2.19 -39.41 6.53
C LEU A 30 -3.36 -39.75 7.48
N ARG A 31 -4.33 -40.52 7.00
CA ARG A 31 -5.44 -41.05 7.84
C ARG A 31 -4.94 -42.07 8.85
N SER A 32 -4.09 -43.02 8.43
CA SER A 32 -3.54 -44.04 9.32
C SER A 32 -2.69 -43.46 10.45
N LEU A 33 -1.98 -42.35 10.18
CA LEU A 33 -1.22 -41.62 11.19
C LEU A 33 -2.11 -40.78 12.12
N ARG A 34 -3.41 -40.65 11.81
CA ARG A 34 -4.39 -39.82 12.53
C ARG A 34 -3.99 -38.35 12.67
N VAL A 35 -3.09 -37.86 11.82
CA VAL A 35 -2.65 -36.45 11.83
C VAL A 35 -3.81 -35.53 11.45
N VAL A 36 -4.65 -35.94 10.51
CA VAL A 36 -5.85 -35.16 10.12
C VAL A 36 -6.82 -34.97 11.29
N GLU A 37 -7.05 -36.02 12.08
CA GLU A 37 -7.90 -35.98 13.27
C GLU A 37 -7.28 -35.09 14.36
N LEU A 38 -5.96 -35.21 14.54
CA LEU A 38 -5.19 -34.38 15.46
C LEU A 38 -5.33 -32.90 15.11
N LEU A 39 -5.13 -32.51 13.84
CA LEU A 39 -5.22 -31.12 13.41
C LEU A 39 -6.65 -30.57 13.53
N ALA A 40 -7.65 -31.39 13.24
CA ALA A 40 -9.06 -30.99 13.35
C ALA A 40 -9.48 -30.69 14.80
N ALA A 41 -8.96 -31.45 15.78
CA ALA A 41 -9.25 -31.24 17.20
C ALA A 41 -8.31 -30.22 17.89
N ALA A 42 -7.14 -29.95 17.29
CA ALA A 42 -6.08 -29.21 17.95
C ALA A 42 -6.49 -27.79 18.36
N LYS A 43 -7.23 -27.06 17.52
CA LYS A 43 -7.66 -25.69 17.83
C LYS A 43 -8.49 -25.65 19.12
N ASP A 44 -9.43 -26.57 19.27
CA ASP A 44 -10.32 -26.62 20.44
C ASP A 44 -9.55 -27.03 21.69
N VAL A 45 -8.63 -28.01 21.56
CA VAL A 45 -7.77 -28.46 22.66
C VAL A 45 -6.84 -27.33 23.13
N MET A 46 -6.23 -26.60 22.20
CA MET A 46 -5.37 -25.45 22.49
C MET A 46 -6.15 -24.35 23.21
N GLY A 47 -7.34 -24.00 22.71
CA GLY A 47 -8.21 -23.00 23.33
C GLY A 47 -8.65 -23.40 24.75
N ALA A 48 -8.98 -24.68 24.97
CA ALA A 48 -9.36 -25.17 26.30
C ALA A 48 -8.19 -25.24 27.29
N SER A 49 -6.97 -25.41 26.78
CA SER A 49 -5.76 -25.61 27.60
C SER A 49 -4.92 -24.34 27.79
N GLY A 50 -5.25 -23.26 27.06
CA GLY A 50 -4.43 -22.04 27.03
C GLY A 50 -3.03 -22.26 26.46
N ILE A 51 -2.89 -23.18 25.48
CA ILE A 51 -1.61 -23.49 24.85
C ILE A 51 -1.49 -22.64 23.58
N ASP A 52 -0.41 -21.87 23.48
CA ASP A 52 -0.11 -21.07 22.30
C ASP A 52 0.38 -21.92 21.13
N MET A 53 0.15 -21.42 19.92
CA MET A 53 0.62 -22.06 18.69
C MET A 53 2.14 -21.90 18.57
N SER A 54 2.87 -23.01 18.52
CA SER A 54 4.31 -22.99 18.21
C SER A 54 4.57 -23.05 16.71
N GLU A 55 5.71 -22.50 16.27
CA GLU A 55 6.15 -22.53 14.88
C GLU A 55 6.22 -23.96 14.34
N ALA A 56 6.82 -24.88 15.11
CA ALA A 56 6.95 -26.29 14.72
C ALA A 56 5.59 -26.98 14.47
N PHE A 57 4.57 -26.64 15.27
CA PHE A 57 3.24 -27.23 15.11
C PHE A 57 2.45 -26.57 13.97
N ALA A 58 2.57 -25.25 13.81
CA ALA A 58 2.04 -24.54 12.64
C ALA A 58 2.65 -25.07 11.33
N GLY A 59 3.95 -25.33 11.31
CA GLY A 59 4.67 -25.96 10.20
C GLY A 59 4.14 -27.36 9.88
N LEU A 60 3.89 -28.20 10.89
CA LEU A 60 3.26 -29.51 10.69
C LEU A 60 1.84 -29.40 10.12
N ALA A 61 1.03 -28.47 10.63
CA ALA A 61 -0.32 -28.22 10.16
C ALA A 61 -0.32 -27.76 8.69
N ALA A 62 0.56 -26.83 8.33
CA ALA A 62 0.75 -26.32 6.99
C ALA A 62 1.23 -27.40 6.02
N ALA A 63 2.25 -28.18 6.40
CA ALA A 63 2.78 -29.29 5.60
C ALA A 63 1.71 -30.36 5.33
N THR A 64 0.97 -30.77 6.36
CA THR A 64 -0.12 -31.75 6.21
C THR A 64 -1.21 -31.23 5.28
N SER A 65 -1.57 -29.95 5.42
CA SER A 65 -2.63 -29.34 4.62
C SER A 65 -2.20 -29.13 3.15
N LEU A 66 -0.92 -28.85 2.90
CA LEU A 66 -0.34 -28.84 1.55
C LEU A 66 -0.40 -30.23 0.90
N GLU A 67 -0.07 -31.29 1.62
CA GLU A 67 -0.17 -32.66 1.10
C GLU A 67 -1.62 -33.07 0.84
N LEU A 68 -2.57 -32.70 1.71
CA LEU A 68 -4.01 -32.91 1.46
C LEU A 68 -4.50 -32.14 0.24
N LEU A 69 -4.00 -30.92 0.03
CA LEU A 69 -4.32 -30.11 -1.14
C LEU A 69 -3.77 -30.72 -2.43
N ASP A 70 -2.52 -31.21 -2.43
CA ASP A 70 -1.93 -31.93 -3.58
C ASP A 70 -2.70 -33.23 -3.87
N CYS A 71 -3.09 -33.99 -2.83
CA CYS A 71 -3.95 -35.15 -2.98
C CYS A 71 -5.28 -34.77 -3.64
N TRP A 72 -5.93 -33.71 -3.16
CA TRP A 72 -7.18 -33.23 -3.74
C TRP A 72 -7.03 -32.83 -5.21
N ASP A 73 -6.01 -32.04 -5.58
CA ASP A 73 -5.80 -31.58 -6.95
C ASP A 73 -5.51 -32.76 -7.90
N ARG A 74 -4.63 -33.69 -7.50
CA ARG A 74 -4.25 -34.84 -8.34
C ARG A 74 -5.38 -35.86 -8.50
N LEU A 75 -6.07 -36.22 -7.42
CA LEU A 75 -7.17 -37.18 -7.47
C LEU A 75 -8.33 -36.62 -8.29
N ALA A 76 -8.64 -35.33 -8.14
CA ALA A 76 -9.65 -34.67 -8.97
C ALA A 76 -9.26 -34.68 -10.46
N THR A 77 -7.98 -34.43 -10.77
CA THR A 77 -7.48 -34.44 -12.15
C THR A 77 -7.53 -35.84 -12.79
N ARG A 78 -7.41 -36.90 -11.98
CA ARG A 78 -7.54 -38.29 -12.42
C ARG A 78 -9.01 -38.77 -12.55
N GLY A 79 -9.98 -37.95 -12.15
CA GLY A 79 -11.40 -38.31 -12.13
C GLY A 79 -11.78 -39.22 -10.95
N GLU A 80 -10.96 -39.28 -9.90
CA GLU A 80 -11.22 -40.07 -8.68
C GLU A 80 -12.05 -39.26 -7.68
N ASP A 81 -13.27 -38.88 -8.07
CA ASP A 81 -14.08 -37.85 -7.36
C ASP A 81 -14.34 -38.16 -5.88
N ALA A 82 -14.60 -39.42 -5.52
CA ALA A 82 -14.85 -39.81 -4.13
C ALA A 82 -13.60 -39.66 -3.24
N ALA A 83 -12.43 -40.02 -3.77
CA ALA A 83 -11.15 -39.87 -3.06
C ALA A 83 -10.74 -38.39 -2.99
N ALA A 84 -10.94 -37.65 -4.08
CA ALA A 84 -10.71 -36.21 -4.15
C ALA A 84 -11.56 -35.45 -3.13
N GLU A 85 -12.85 -35.78 -3.01
CA GLU A 85 -13.75 -35.17 -2.02
C GLU A 85 -13.38 -35.58 -0.58
N THR A 86 -12.84 -36.79 -0.39
CA THR A 86 -12.32 -37.20 0.92
C THR A 86 -11.12 -36.36 1.34
N ALA A 87 -10.16 -36.12 0.43
CA ALA A 87 -9.04 -35.21 0.67
C ALA A 87 -9.50 -33.76 0.90
N ALA A 88 -10.44 -33.26 0.09
CA ALA A 88 -11.00 -31.92 0.23
C ALA A 88 -11.71 -31.72 1.58
N ARG A 89 -12.49 -32.72 2.04
CA ARG A 89 -13.15 -32.70 3.35
C ARG A 89 -12.14 -32.70 4.50
N ALA A 90 -11.13 -33.56 4.41
CA ALA A 90 -10.03 -33.58 5.39
C ALA A 90 -9.35 -32.20 5.50
N LEU A 91 -9.10 -31.55 4.37
CA LEU A 91 -8.52 -30.21 4.33
C LEU A 91 -9.45 -29.14 4.92
N ARG A 92 -10.75 -29.19 4.60
CA ARG A 92 -11.73 -28.26 5.20
C ARG A 92 -11.76 -28.38 6.72
N ASN A 93 -11.60 -29.60 7.26
CA ASN A 93 -11.56 -29.85 8.70
C ASN A 93 -10.27 -29.34 9.37
N SER A 94 -9.15 -29.25 8.66
CA SER A 94 -7.90 -28.68 9.21
C SER A 94 -7.82 -27.14 9.09
N MET A 95 -8.64 -26.54 8.24
CA MET A 95 -8.61 -25.09 7.99
C MET A 95 -8.79 -24.23 9.25
N PRO A 96 -9.67 -24.54 10.23
CA PRO A 96 -9.80 -23.72 11.43
C PRO A 96 -8.48 -23.56 12.20
N LEU A 97 -7.65 -24.60 12.25
CA LEU A 97 -6.33 -24.57 12.88
C LEU A 97 -5.34 -23.72 12.06
N LEU A 98 -5.34 -23.87 10.74
CA LEU A 98 -4.48 -23.08 9.85
C LEU A 98 -4.79 -21.58 9.94
N LEU A 99 -6.08 -21.23 9.95
CA LEU A 99 -6.50 -19.83 10.09
C LEU A 99 -6.20 -19.30 11.49
N HIS A 100 -6.20 -20.16 12.51
CA HIS A 100 -5.73 -19.79 13.85
C HIS A 100 -4.21 -19.54 13.87
N ALA A 101 -3.40 -20.38 13.23
CA ALA A 101 -1.96 -20.16 13.08
C ALA A 101 -1.66 -18.89 12.26
N PHE A 102 -2.38 -18.67 11.16
CA PHE A 102 -2.27 -17.46 10.34
C PHE A 102 -2.58 -16.19 11.16
N ALA A 103 -3.57 -16.27 12.05
CA ALA A 103 -3.97 -15.17 12.93
C ALA A 103 -3.04 -14.95 14.13
N SER A 104 -2.00 -15.76 14.31
CA SER A 104 -1.02 -15.61 15.40
C SER A 104 -0.37 -14.23 15.35
N GLU A 105 -0.10 -13.67 16.53
CA GLU A 105 0.66 -12.42 16.67
C GLU A 105 2.13 -12.62 16.29
N ASP A 106 2.65 -13.82 16.54
CA ASP A 106 3.95 -14.28 16.08
C ASP A 106 3.97 -14.38 14.54
N LEU A 107 4.82 -13.57 13.91
CA LEU A 107 4.98 -13.52 12.46
C LEU A 107 5.52 -14.83 11.89
N GLU A 108 6.43 -15.53 12.59
CA GLU A 108 7.03 -16.79 12.11
C GLU A 108 5.97 -17.90 12.05
N VAL A 109 5.14 -17.98 13.10
CA VAL A 109 3.97 -18.88 13.14
C VAL A 109 3.00 -18.58 12.00
N SER A 110 2.68 -17.30 11.77
CA SER A 110 1.78 -16.90 10.68
C SER A 110 2.38 -17.25 9.31
N MET A 111 3.68 -16.99 9.13
CA MET A 111 4.41 -17.21 7.88
C MET A 111 4.47 -18.67 7.46
N CYS A 112 4.48 -19.61 8.42
CA CYS A 112 4.39 -21.04 8.15
C CYS A 112 3.16 -21.41 7.29
N THR A 113 2.09 -20.61 7.33
CA THR A 113 0.84 -20.88 6.59
C THR A 113 0.82 -20.32 5.16
N MET A 114 1.75 -19.42 4.78
CA MET A 114 1.66 -18.66 3.52
C MET A 114 1.71 -19.54 2.28
N ALA A 115 2.66 -20.49 2.24
CA ALA A 115 2.81 -21.40 1.11
C ALA A 115 1.52 -22.20 0.87
N PHE A 116 0.88 -22.66 1.96
CA PHE A 116 -0.41 -23.33 1.89
C PHE A 116 -1.51 -22.40 1.38
N LEU A 117 -1.67 -21.20 1.95
CA LEU A 117 -2.74 -20.28 1.59
C LEU A 117 -2.66 -19.86 0.11
N HIS A 118 -1.47 -19.58 -0.40
CA HIS A 118 -1.26 -19.28 -1.83
C HIS A 118 -1.64 -20.46 -2.72
N ALA A 119 -1.19 -21.68 -2.38
CA ALA A 119 -1.53 -22.88 -3.13
C ALA A 119 -3.05 -23.16 -3.11
N TYR A 120 -3.67 -22.99 -1.95
CA TYR A 120 -5.10 -23.18 -1.74
C TYR A 120 -5.92 -22.20 -2.59
N LEU A 121 -5.60 -20.91 -2.58
CA LEU A 121 -6.24 -19.92 -3.45
C LEU A 121 -5.99 -20.20 -4.94
N GLY A 122 -4.80 -20.71 -5.28
CA GLY A 122 -4.49 -21.18 -6.63
C GLY A 122 -5.41 -22.31 -7.08
N ARG A 123 -5.70 -23.27 -6.19
CA ARG A 123 -6.65 -24.36 -6.44
C ARG A 123 -8.09 -23.84 -6.55
N LEU A 124 -8.53 -22.97 -5.64
CA LEU A 124 -9.88 -22.40 -5.68
C LEU A 124 -10.14 -21.60 -6.95
N ARG A 125 -9.11 -20.96 -7.52
CA ARG A 125 -9.22 -20.30 -8.83
C ARG A 125 -9.64 -21.26 -9.94
N LYS A 126 -9.24 -22.53 -9.88
CA LYS A 126 -9.68 -23.56 -10.85
C LYS A 126 -11.17 -23.92 -10.69
N LEU A 127 -11.80 -23.58 -9.56
CA LEU A 127 -13.20 -23.88 -9.25
C LEU A 127 -14.16 -22.73 -9.57
N GLN A 128 -13.68 -21.61 -10.10
CA GLN A 128 -14.51 -20.42 -10.35
C GLN A 128 -15.64 -20.65 -11.36
N SER A 129 -15.47 -21.62 -12.26
CA SER A 129 -16.51 -22.04 -13.20
C SER A 129 -17.61 -22.89 -12.53
N THR A 130 -17.45 -23.26 -11.25
CA THR A 130 -18.38 -24.09 -10.47
C THR A 130 -18.76 -23.39 -9.16
N PRO A 131 -19.70 -22.43 -9.17
CA PRO A 131 -20.05 -21.62 -8.00
C PRO A 131 -20.45 -22.45 -6.78
N GLU A 132 -21.20 -23.53 -6.96
CA GLU A 132 -21.63 -24.44 -5.89
C GLU A 132 -20.45 -25.05 -5.13
N ARG A 133 -19.35 -25.37 -5.81
CA ARG A 133 -18.15 -25.92 -5.18
C ARG A 133 -17.35 -24.83 -4.49
N LEU A 134 -17.32 -23.62 -5.04
CA LEU A 134 -16.65 -22.49 -4.41
C LEU A 134 -17.36 -22.05 -3.12
N ALA A 135 -18.70 -22.13 -3.09
CA ALA A 135 -19.50 -21.81 -1.91
C ALA A 135 -19.16 -22.67 -0.67
N LEU A 136 -18.68 -23.91 -0.87
CA LEU A 136 -18.19 -24.77 0.22
C LEU A 136 -16.95 -24.21 0.93
N HIS A 137 -16.32 -23.18 0.36
CA HIS A 137 -15.12 -22.53 0.85
C HIS A 137 -15.36 -21.09 1.33
N GLU A 138 -16.61 -20.62 1.31
CA GLU A 138 -16.93 -19.21 1.57
C GLU A 138 -16.61 -18.79 3.02
N ASP A 139 -16.99 -19.61 4.01
CA ASP A 139 -16.69 -19.34 5.43
C ASP A 139 -15.18 -19.22 5.68
N GLN A 140 -14.39 -20.09 5.04
CA GLN A 140 -12.92 -20.06 5.14
C GLN A 140 -12.35 -18.80 4.49
N LEU A 141 -12.89 -18.38 3.34
CA LEU A 141 -12.47 -17.14 2.67
C LEU A 141 -12.87 -15.89 3.47
N GLN A 142 -14.05 -15.88 4.10
CA GLN A 142 -14.49 -14.82 4.99
C GLN A 142 -13.57 -14.69 6.20
N SER A 143 -13.25 -15.81 6.86
CA SER A 143 -12.33 -15.82 7.99
C SER A 143 -10.91 -15.41 7.57
N LEU A 144 -10.44 -15.84 6.39
CA LEU A 144 -9.16 -15.41 5.84
C LEU A 144 -9.12 -13.89 5.59
N LEU A 145 -10.16 -13.31 4.98
CA LEU A 145 -10.26 -11.86 4.75
C LEU A 145 -10.22 -11.08 6.06
N PHE A 146 -10.95 -11.54 7.08
CA PHE A 146 -10.97 -10.93 8.40
C PHE A 146 -9.58 -10.94 9.06
N HIS A 147 -8.93 -12.10 9.11
CA HIS A 147 -7.61 -12.22 9.71
C HIS A 147 -6.55 -11.46 8.92
N LEU A 148 -6.63 -11.47 7.59
CA LEU A 148 -5.71 -10.74 6.73
C LEU A 148 -5.79 -9.24 6.98
N ALA A 149 -7.01 -8.68 7.03
CA ALA A 149 -7.21 -7.27 7.36
C ALA A 149 -6.63 -6.94 8.73
N ARG A 150 -6.95 -7.74 9.76
CA ARG A 150 -6.45 -7.52 11.13
C ARG A 150 -4.93 -7.60 11.22
N ARG A 151 -4.29 -8.54 10.52
CA ARG A 151 -2.82 -8.72 10.50
C ARG A 151 -2.09 -7.72 9.61
N SER A 152 -2.82 -6.95 8.81
CA SER A 152 -2.26 -5.88 7.97
C SER A 152 -2.25 -4.50 8.65
N VAL A 153 -2.78 -4.41 9.88
CA VAL A 153 -2.77 -3.18 10.70
C VAL A 153 -1.35 -2.92 11.17
N TYR A 154 -0.86 -1.70 10.94
CA TYR A 154 0.45 -1.29 11.44
C TYR A 154 0.51 -1.39 12.97
N PRO A 155 1.63 -1.91 13.51
CA PRO A 155 1.94 -1.81 14.94
C PRO A 155 1.90 -0.35 15.43
N GLU A 156 1.58 -0.13 16.71
CA GLU A 156 1.46 1.23 17.26
C GLU A 156 2.78 1.99 17.29
N ASP A 157 3.88 1.24 17.37
CA ASP A 157 5.27 1.70 17.42
C ASP A 157 5.94 1.74 16.04
N PHE A 158 5.23 1.44 14.94
CA PHE A 158 5.76 1.50 13.60
C PHE A 158 6.17 2.93 13.21
N THR A 159 7.42 3.12 12.77
CA THR A 159 7.94 4.46 12.43
C THR A 159 8.51 4.57 11.01
N SER A 160 8.84 3.45 10.37
CA SER A 160 9.52 3.39 9.08
C SER A 160 8.58 3.56 7.89
N PHE A 161 8.12 4.79 7.64
CA PHE A 161 7.40 5.13 6.42
C PHE A 161 8.36 5.61 5.32
N ASP A 162 8.53 4.82 4.26
CA ASP A 162 9.25 5.27 3.06
C ASP A 162 8.32 6.08 2.12
N TYR A 163 8.52 7.40 2.12
CA TYR A 163 7.80 8.35 1.26
C TYR A 163 8.43 8.52 -0.14
N THR A 164 9.63 7.99 -0.35
CA THR A 164 10.45 8.25 -1.54
C THR A 164 10.21 7.23 -2.64
N SER A 165 10.00 5.96 -2.29
CA SER A 165 9.64 4.93 -3.24
C SER A 165 8.14 4.91 -3.49
N SER A 166 7.73 4.87 -4.77
CA SER A 166 6.33 4.61 -5.13
C SER A 166 5.77 3.29 -4.61
N SER A 167 6.67 2.44 -4.15
CA SER A 167 6.38 1.12 -3.64
C SER A 167 6.58 1.03 -2.12
N GLY A 168 7.31 1.96 -1.50
CA GLY A 168 7.72 1.90 -0.08
C GLY A 168 6.58 1.92 0.92
N MET A 169 5.57 2.76 0.71
CA MET A 169 4.34 2.77 1.55
C MET A 169 3.40 1.59 1.34
N ILE A 170 3.58 0.82 0.25
CA ILE A 170 2.64 -0.22 -0.20
C ILE A 170 3.38 -1.55 -0.38
N GLY A 171 4.45 -1.77 0.39
CA GLY A 171 5.16 -3.04 0.46
C GLY A 171 5.99 -3.38 -0.77
N GLY A 172 6.74 -2.44 -1.36
CA GLY A 172 7.76 -2.81 -2.33
C GLY A 172 9.04 -2.00 -2.27
N LEU A 173 10.11 -2.78 -2.40
CA LEU A 173 11.50 -2.43 -2.67
C LEU A 173 11.99 -1.14 -2.01
N ALA A 174 12.33 -1.27 -0.73
CA ALA A 174 13.62 -0.76 -0.28
C ALA A 174 14.70 -1.73 -0.79
N THR A 175 15.36 -1.43 -1.91
CA THR A 175 16.66 -2.06 -2.15
C THR A 175 17.62 -1.44 -1.14
N SER A 176 17.90 -2.19 -0.08
CA SER A 176 18.96 -1.91 0.88
C SER A 176 20.31 -1.94 0.18
N ALA A 177 20.69 -0.83 -0.46
CA ALA A 177 22.08 -0.55 -0.77
C ALA A 177 22.72 -0.08 0.54
N GLY A 178 23.22 -1.06 1.30
CA GLY A 178 23.69 -0.87 2.66
C GLY A 178 24.88 0.07 2.79
N ILE A 179 24.87 0.84 3.88
CA ILE A 179 26.06 1.30 4.61
C ILE A 179 25.66 1.40 6.09
N GLY A 180 26.04 0.41 6.90
CA GLY A 180 25.80 0.45 8.35
C GLY A 180 26.55 -0.67 9.06
N GLY A 181 27.57 -0.31 9.83
CA GLY A 181 28.47 -1.23 10.51
C GLY A 181 27.78 -2.03 11.60
N ARG A 182 28.25 -3.26 11.72
CA ARG A 182 27.83 -4.28 12.67
C ARG A 182 28.39 -3.93 14.06
N ASP A 183 27.54 -3.52 14.99
CA ASP A 183 27.85 -3.61 16.42
C ASP A 183 26.71 -4.34 17.13
N GLY A 184 27.05 -5.53 17.64
CA GLY A 184 26.11 -6.45 18.26
C GLY A 184 25.83 -6.08 19.72
N THR A 185 24.62 -5.59 19.97
CA THR A 185 23.98 -5.64 21.28
C THR A 185 22.52 -6.01 21.09
N GLY A 186 22.11 -7.16 21.63
CA GLY A 186 20.82 -7.81 21.41
C GLY A 186 19.59 -7.10 21.97
N GLY A 187 19.26 -5.94 21.41
CA GLY A 187 17.88 -5.50 21.20
C GLY A 187 17.68 -5.43 19.70
N GLY A 188 16.59 -5.99 19.16
CA GLY A 188 16.28 -5.89 17.74
C GLY A 188 16.29 -4.43 17.31
N ASP A 189 16.92 -4.13 16.18
CA ASP A 189 16.87 -2.79 15.59
C ASP A 189 15.41 -2.55 15.17
N PRO A 190 14.73 -1.48 15.61
CA PRO A 190 13.36 -1.17 15.18
C PRO A 190 13.21 -1.14 13.66
N ASP A 191 14.28 -0.80 12.95
CA ASP A 191 14.33 -0.81 11.49
C ASP A 191 14.24 -2.25 10.91
N ASP A 192 14.78 -3.26 11.61
CA ASP A 192 14.70 -4.68 11.21
C ASP A 192 13.28 -5.23 11.41
N ASP A 193 12.62 -4.89 12.53
CA ASP A 193 11.25 -5.32 12.82
C ASP A 193 10.23 -4.65 11.87
N ASP A 194 10.37 -3.34 11.62
CA ASP A 194 9.56 -2.61 10.65
C ASP A 194 9.75 -3.18 9.23
N ALA A 195 10.99 -3.54 8.85
CA ALA A 195 11.27 -4.16 7.55
C ALA A 195 10.62 -5.55 7.43
N ALA A 196 10.71 -6.39 8.47
CA ALA A 196 10.05 -7.68 8.51
C ALA A 196 8.52 -7.55 8.38
N PHE A 197 7.92 -6.56 9.04
CA PHE A 197 6.49 -6.27 8.90
C PHE A 197 6.12 -5.81 7.49
N VAL A 198 6.93 -4.96 6.86
CA VAL A 198 6.70 -4.50 5.48
C VAL A 198 6.70 -5.69 4.50
N ASP A 199 7.64 -6.62 4.64
CA ASP A 199 7.70 -7.85 3.84
C ASP A 199 6.50 -8.76 4.11
N TYR A 200 6.09 -8.92 5.38
CA TYR A 200 4.89 -9.66 5.75
C TYR A 200 3.63 -9.04 5.13
N ARG A 201 3.48 -7.72 5.19
CA ARG A 201 2.36 -6.96 4.63
C ARG A 201 2.31 -7.09 3.10
N ARG A 202 3.47 -7.25 2.45
CA ARG A 202 3.54 -7.54 1.01
C ARG A 202 2.96 -8.93 0.69
N GLU A 203 3.25 -9.94 1.50
CA GLU A 203 2.60 -11.25 1.36
C GLU A 203 1.08 -11.15 1.58
N MET A 204 0.63 -10.36 2.56
CA MET A 204 -0.80 -10.10 2.80
C MET A 204 -1.46 -9.48 1.56
N SER A 205 -0.83 -8.50 0.92
CA SER A 205 -1.36 -7.88 -0.31
C SER A 205 -1.55 -8.91 -1.44
N THR A 206 -0.65 -9.88 -1.54
CA THR A 206 -0.67 -10.90 -2.60
C THR A 206 -1.75 -11.94 -2.34
N LEU A 207 -1.93 -12.33 -1.07
CA LEU A 207 -3.03 -13.18 -0.64
C LEU A 207 -4.38 -12.49 -0.86
N PHE A 208 -4.54 -11.24 -0.42
CA PHE A 208 -5.79 -10.50 -0.56
C PHE A 208 -6.21 -10.37 -2.02
N ARG A 209 -5.29 -9.94 -2.90
CA ARG A 209 -5.57 -9.86 -4.35
C ARG A 209 -5.92 -11.21 -4.94
N SER A 210 -5.36 -12.30 -4.41
CA SER A 210 -5.71 -13.65 -4.84
C SER A 210 -7.12 -14.05 -4.38
N VAL A 211 -7.55 -13.67 -3.17
CA VAL A 211 -8.94 -13.85 -2.73
C VAL A 211 -9.90 -13.03 -3.60
N ALA A 212 -9.59 -11.76 -3.86
CA ALA A 212 -10.39 -10.89 -4.72
C ALA A 212 -10.52 -11.44 -6.15
N ARG A 213 -9.46 -12.07 -6.68
CA ARG A 213 -9.53 -12.78 -7.96
C ARG A 213 -10.41 -14.02 -7.89
N VAL A 214 -10.34 -14.81 -6.82
CA VAL A 214 -11.07 -16.08 -6.63
C VAL A 214 -12.56 -15.83 -6.42
N HIS A 215 -12.92 -14.89 -5.56
CA HIS A 215 -14.30 -14.60 -5.18
C HIS A 215 -14.59 -13.08 -5.15
N PRO A 216 -14.69 -12.42 -6.32
CA PRO A 216 -14.85 -10.97 -6.44
C PRO A 216 -15.96 -10.37 -5.55
N ALA A 217 -17.16 -10.94 -5.59
CA ALA A 217 -18.31 -10.43 -4.86
C ALA A 217 -18.12 -10.44 -3.33
N LEU A 218 -17.45 -11.47 -2.81
CA LEU A 218 -17.19 -11.62 -1.38
C LEU A 218 -16.16 -10.59 -0.92
N ALA A 219 -15.05 -10.48 -1.66
CA ALA A 219 -14.01 -9.50 -1.37
C ALA A 219 -14.56 -8.07 -1.46
N SER A 220 -15.33 -7.73 -2.49
CA SER A 220 -15.94 -6.41 -2.63
C SER A 220 -16.91 -6.09 -1.49
N SER A 221 -17.75 -7.05 -1.08
CA SER A 221 -18.68 -6.86 0.04
C SER A 221 -17.95 -6.63 1.36
N PHE A 222 -16.90 -7.42 1.62
CA PHE A 222 -16.04 -7.27 2.79
C PHE A 222 -15.37 -5.89 2.84
N VAL A 223 -14.76 -5.44 1.75
CA VAL A 223 -14.12 -4.12 1.70
C VAL A 223 -15.16 -3.02 1.83
N GLN A 224 -16.32 -3.13 1.18
CA GLN A 224 -17.37 -2.11 1.28
C GLN A 224 -17.86 -1.96 2.72
N SER A 225 -18.11 -3.07 3.43
CA SER A 225 -18.54 -3.02 4.84
C SER A 225 -17.46 -2.42 5.74
N THR A 226 -16.20 -2.84 5.57
CA THR A 226 -15.08 -2.36 6.38
C THR A 226 -14.82 -0.88 6.13
N LEU A 227 -14.78 -0.46 4.87
CA LEU A 227 -14.58 0.93 4.47
C LEU A 227 -15.71 1.82 5.00
N ARG A 228 -16.97 1.43 4.81
CA ARG A 228 -18.13 2.19 5.31
C ARG A 228 -18.04 2.39 6.82
N SER A 229 -17.84 1.32 7.58
CA SER A 229 -17.74 1.38 9.04
C SER A 229 -16.61 2.30 9.49
N MET A 230 -15.43 2.20 8.87
CA MET A 230 -14.27 3.00 9.26
C MET A 230 -14.39 4.48 8.87
N LEU A 231 -15.02 4.78 7.73
CA LEU A 231 -15.25 6.16 7.30
C LEU A 231 -16.33 6.85 8.16
N GLU A 232 -17.34 6.13 8.63
CA GLU A 232 -18.37 6.65 9.54
C GLU A 232 -17.81 7.02 10.92
N SER A 233 -16.82 6.28 11.43
CA SER A 233 -16.17 6.52 12.73
C SER A 233 -14.75 7.09 12.62
N ILE A 234 -14.39 7.69 11.49
CA ILE A 234 -13.00 8.05 11.16
C ILE A 234 -12.33 8.96 12.19
N GLU A 235 -13.07 9.89 12.80
CA GLU A 235 -12.51 10.86 13.77
C GLU A 235 -12.16 10.22 15.12
N SER A 236 -12.85 9.15 15.50
CA SER A 236 -12.64 8.42 16.77
C SER A 236 -11.81 7.15 16.61
N SER A 237 -11.50 6.77 15.38
CA SER A 237 -10.76 5.55 15.06
C SER A 237 -9.25 5.80 15.09
N GLN A 238 -8.49 4.80 15.52
CA GLN A 238 -7.04 4.85 15.41
C GLN A 238 -6.62 4.81 13.92
N TRP A 239 -5.60 5.60 13.60
CA TRP A 239 -5.18 5.86 12.22
C TRP A 239 -4.81 4.58 11.45
N SER A 240 -4.21 3.59 12.12
CA SER A 240 -3.74 2.34 11.51
C SER A 240 -4.92 1.48 11.02
N HIS A 241 -6.05 1.51 11.72
CA HIS A 241 -7.28 0.85 11.27
C HIS A 241 -7.93 1.56 10.08
N VAL A 242 -7.93 2.90 10.08
CA VAL A 242 -8.43 3.69 8.95
C VAL A 242 -7.56 3.44 7.72
N GLU A 243 -6.24 3.44 7.90
CA GLU A 243 -5.27 3.15 6.84
C GLU A 243 -5.51 1.75 6.25
N VAL A 244 -5.74 0.71 7.07
CA VAL A 244 -6.04 -0.63 6.54
C VAL A 244 -7.31 -0.68 5.71
N ALA A 245 -8.37 0.03 6.09
CA ALA A 245 -9.59 0.07 5.29
C ALA A 245 -9.34 0.69 3.89
N LEU A 246 -8.53 1.75 3.83
CA LEU A 246 -8.08 2.34 2.57
C LEU A 246 -7.13 1.39 1.81
N TRP A 247 -6.24 0.69 2.51
CA TRP A 247 -5.31 -0.28 1.93
C TRP A 247 -6.07 -1.42 1.28
N LEU A 248 -7.12 -1.94 1.92
CA LEU A 248 -7.99 -2.96 1.35
C LEU A 248 -8.66 -2.48 0.05
N LEU A 249 -9.15 -1.24 0.00
CA LEU A 249 -9.67 -0.64 -1.25
C LEU A 249 -8.56 -0.52 -2.31
N TYR A 250 -7.36 -0.09 -1.92
CA TYR A 250 -6.21 -0.03 -2.79
C TYR A 250 -5.85 -1.41 -3.37
N GLN A 251 -5.87 -2.47 -2.58
CA GLN A 251 -5.57 -3.81 -3.08
C GLN A 251 -6.72 -4.39 -3.90
N LEU A 252 -7.97 -4.05 -3.57
CA LEU A 252 -9.15 -4.60 -4.22
C LEU A 252 -9.19 -4.28 -5.72
N GLY A 253 -8.95 -3.02 -6.09
CA GLY A 253 -8.96 -2.64 -7.50
C GLY A 253 -7.78 -3.20 -8.31
N GLU A 254 -6.71 -3.71 -7.68
CA GLU A 254 -5.69 -4.52 -8.35
C GLU A 254 -6.06 -6.00 -8.48
N GLY A 255 -6.87 -6.51 -7.55
CA GLY A 255 -7.30 -7.90 -7.53
C GLY A 255 -8.48 -8.17 -8.46
N LEU A 256 -9.42 -7.22 -8.58
CA LEU A 256 -10.63 -7.39 -9.38
C LEU A 256 -10.36 -7.35 -10.89
N PRO A 257 -11.14 -8.08 -11.70
CA PRO A 257 -11.17 -7.89 -13.15
C PRO A 257 -11.51 -6.44 -13.54
N ASP A 258 -10.83 -5.90 -14.57
CA ASP A 258 -11.00 -4.50 -15.03
C ASP A 258 -12.46 -4.15 -15.35
N GLY A 259 -13.25 -5.12 -15.85
CA GLY A 259 -14.67 -4.94 -16.11
C GLY A 259 -15.52 -4.67 -14.86
N ILE A 260 -15.19 -5.28 -13.72
CA ILE A 260 -15.88 -5.05 -12.44
C ILE A 260 -15.45 -3.71 -11.84
N VAL A 261 -14.16 -3.37 -11.93
CA VAL A 261 -13.62 -2.09 -11.41
C VAL A 261 -14.24 -0.90 -12.14
N ARG A 262 -14.54 -1.05 -13.43
CA ARG A 262 -15.08 -0.02 -14.32
C ARG A 262 -16.59 -0.06 -14.51
N GLU A 263 -17.26 -0.98 -13.82
CA GLU A 263 -18.70 -1.13 -13.88
C GLU A 263 -19.37 0.16 -13.40
N LYS A 264 -20.19 0.75 -14.27
CA LYS A 264 -20.94 1.96 -13.94
C LYS A 264 -22.00 1.64 -12.89
N ASP A 265 -22.12 2.51 -11.90
CA ASP A 265 -22.96 2.34 -10.71
C ASP A 265 -22.56 1.11 -9.87
N GLY A 266 -21.38 0.53 -10.15
CA GLY A 266 -20.85 -0.66 -9.51
C GLY A 266 -20.32 -0.42 -8.10
N ILE A 267 -20.08 -1.50 -7.37
CA ILE A 267 -19.65 -1.46 -5.96
C ILE A 267 -18.31 -0.70 -5.77
N PHE A 268 -17.39 -0.82 -6.74
CA PHE A 268 -16.10 -0.13 -6.69
C PHE A 268 -16.26 1.39 -6.86
N GLU A 269 -17.13 1.82 -7.79
CA GLU A 269 -17.47 3.23 -7.98
C GLU A 269 -18.05 3.84 -6.70
N GLN A 270 -18.97 3.12 -6.05
CA GLN A 270 -19.58 3.54 -4.78
C GLN A 270 -18.55 3.71 -3.66
N MET A 271 -17.56 2.81 -3.57
CA MET A 271 -16.47 2.94 -2.59
C MET A 271 -15.55 4.12 -2.88
N MET A 272 -15.24 4.38 -4.15
CA MET A 272 -14.47 5.57 -4.55
C MET A 272 -15.21 6.86 -4.20
N LEU A 273 -16.51 6.94 -4.49
CA LEU A 273 -17.35 8.09 -4.12
C LEU A 273 -17.42 8.28 -2.60
N ALA A 274 -17.59 7.20 -1.83
CA ALA A 274 -17.58 7.27 -0.37
C ALA A 274 -16.23 7.77 0.18
N LEU A 275 -15.11 7.31 -0.39
CA LEU A 275 -13.78 7.80 0.00
C LEU A 275 -13.62 9.30 -0.27
N LEU A 276 -14.02 9.77 -1.45
CA LEU A 276 -13.91 11.19 -1.84
C LEU A 276 -14.80 12.12 -0.99
N ALA A 277 -15.96 11.63 -0.56
CA ALA A 277 -16.86 12.37 0.32
C ALA A 277 -16.42 12.35 1.80
N SER A 278 -15.48 11.48 2.17
CA SER A 278 -14.99 11.35 3.54
C SER A 278 -13.91 12.38 3.89
N PRO A 279 -13.62 12.61 5.19
CA PRO A 279 -12.52 13.48 5.61
C PRO A 279 -11.14 12.77 5.55
N ALA A 280 -11.01 11.62 4.87
CA ALA A 280 -9.75 10.85 4.82
C ALA A 280 -8.55 11.68 4.30
N ALA A 281 -8.78 12.55 3.31
CA ALA A 281 -7.75 13.46 2.80
C ALA A 281 -7.28 14.49 3.84
N SER A 282 -8.09 14.76 4.86
CA SER A 282 -7.82 15.73 5.94
C SER A 282 -7.43 15.06 7.25
N HIS A 283 -7.20 13.75 7.24
CA HIS A 283 -6.91 12.97 8.45
C HIS A 283 -5.61 13.46 9.13
N PRO A 284 -5.53 13.51 10.47
CA PRO A 284 -4.35 14.02 11.17
C PRO A 284 -3.08 13.20 10.93
N HIS A 285 -3.22 11.90 10.70
CA HIS A 285 -2.09 11.01 10.40
C HIS A 285 -1.77 11.01 8.90
N HIS A 286 -0.52 11.32 8.56
CA HIS A 286 -0.04 11.46 7.18
C HIS A 286 -0.15 10.17 6.35
N ALA A 287 -0.08 8.98 6.97
CA ALA A 287 -0.15 7.71 6.24
C ALA A 287 -1.53 7.50 5.60
N VAL A 288 -2.60 7.92 6.29
CA VAL A 288 -3.98 7.89 5.77
C VAL A 288 -4.11 8.85 4.59
N VAL A 289 -3.62 10.08 4.74
CA VAL A 289 -3.65 11.12 3.69
C VAL A 289 -2.84 10.69 2.47
N MET A 290 -1.67 10.08 2.70
CA MET A 290 -0.84 9.56 1.61
C MET A 290 -1.57 8.48 0.82
N LEU A 291 -2.12 7.50 1.53
CA LEU A 291 -2.81 6.39 0.89
C LEU A 291 -4.07 6.84 0.15
N PHE A 292 -4.77 7.87 0.65
CA PHE A 292 -5.84 8.54 -0.08
C PHE A 292 -5.35 9.03 -1.46
N PHE A 293 -4.24 9.77 -1.53
CA PHE A 293 -3.71 10.25 -2.80
C PHE A 293 -3.24 9.11 -3.72
N GLU A 294 -2.62 8.06 -3.17
CA GLU A 294 -2.22 6.88 -3.94
C GLU A 294 -3.42 6.17 -4.58
N ILE A 295 -4.54 6.04 -3.85
CA ILE A 295 -5.80 5.50 -4.39
C ILE A 295 -6.32 6.40 -5.51
N VAL A 296 -6.39 7.71 -5.29
CA VAL A 296 -6.87 8.69 -6.29
C VAL A 296 -6.05 8.59 -7.59
N VAL A 297 -4.72 8.54 -7.49
CA VAL A 297 -3.85 8.44 -8.67
C VAL A 297 -3.95 7.08 -9.34
N ARG A 298 -3.92 6.00 -8.55
CA ARG A 298 -4.00 4.63 -9.08
C ARG A 298 -5.28 4.40 -9.87
N TYR A 299 -6.40 4.87 -9.35
CA TYR A 299 -7.72 4.69 -9.94
C TYR A 299 -8.15 5.90 -10.78
N TYR A 300 -7.22 6.60 -11.42
CA TYR A 300 -7.50 7.77 -12.28
C TYR A 300 -8.62 7.53 -13.31
N ARG A 301 -8.79 6.28 -13.77
CA ARG A 301 -9.83 5.89 -14.75
C ARG A 301 -11.25 6.15 -14.24
N PHE A 302 -11.47 6.09 -12.93
CA PHE A 302 -12.72 6.50 -12.29
C PHE A 302 -13.04 7.96 -12.64
N PHE A 303 -12.07 8.87 -12.57
CA PHE A 303 -12.28 10.29 -12.89
C PHE A 303 -12.48 10.55 -14.39
N LEU A 304 -12.01 9.65 -15.26
CA LEU A 304 -12.34 9.72 -16.69
C LEU A 304 -13.80 9.32 -16.96
N GLN A 305 -14.36 8.42 -16.15
CA GLN A 305 -15.76 8.01 -16.23
C GLN A 305 -16.68 9.01 -15.50
N GLN A 306 -16.19 9.63 -14.43
CA GLN A 306 -16.90 10.60 -13.60
C GLN A 306 -16.11 11.92 -13.47
N PRO A 307 -16.05 12.76 -14.53
CA PRO A 307 -15.29 14.01 -14.51
C PRO A 307 -15.73 15.01 -13.43
N ALA A 308 -16.98 14.92 -12.97
CA ALA A 308 -17.52 15.75 -11.89
C ALA A 308 -16.78 15.58 -10.55
N ALA A 309 -16.09 14.45 -10.33
CA ALA A 309 -15.31 14.20 -9.13
C ALA A 309 -13.89 14.80 -9.18
N LEU A 310 -13.42 15.20 -10.37
CA LEU A 310 -12.06 15.71 -10.56
C LEU A 310 -11.76 17.01 -9.77
N PRO A 311 -12.66 18.00 -9.70
CA PRO A 311 -12.41 19.23 -8.95
C PRO A 311 -12.11 18.98 -7.48
N ASP A 312 -12.79 18.02 -6.85
CA ASP A 312 -12.60 17.72 -5.43
C ASP A 312 -11.27 17.03 -5.14
N ALA A 313 -10.87 16.10 -6.01
CA ALA A 313 -9.55 15.47 -5.95
C ALA A 313 -8.42 16.49 -6.17
N LEU A 314 -8.54 17.36 -7.18
CA LEU A 314 -7.56 18.42 -7.46
C LEU A 314 -7.45 19.40 -6.29
N ARG A 315 -8.57 19.81 -5.69
CA ARG A 315 -8.56 20.70 -4.52
C ARG A 315 -7.77 20.09 -3.36
N ALA A 316 -7.94 18.80 -3.09
CA ALA A 316 -7.17 18.10 -2.06
C ALA A 316 -5.66 18.10 -2.35
N PHE A 317 -5.26 17.89 -3.62
CA PHE A 317 -3.85 18.00 -3.99
C PHE A 317 -3.29 19.42 -3.82
N LEU A 318 -4.07 20.44 -4.17
CA LEU A 318 -3.61 21.83 -4.27
C LEU A 318 -3.60 22.60 -2.93
N ASP A 319 -4.23 22.07 -1.88
CA ASP A 319 -4.30 22.70 -0.57
C ASP A 319 -3.29 22.14 0.45
N GLU A 320 -3.50 22.46 1.73
CA GLU A 320 -2.65 22.08 2.87
C GLU A 320 -2.55 20.56 3.09
N ARG A 321 -3.45 19.78 2.46
CA ARG A 321 -3.43 18.31 2.51
C ARG A 321 -2.37 17.73 1.58
N GLY A 322 -2.12 18.36 0.43
CA GLY A 322 -1.19 17.91 -0.61
C GLY A 322 0.07 18.78 -0.71
N ILE A 323 0.20 19.51 -1.82
CA ILE A 323 1.41 20.27 -2.19
C ILE A 323 1.73 21.43 -1.23
N ARG A 324 0.77 21.85 -0.39
CA ARG A 324 0.98 22.86 0.66
C ARG A 324 1.12 22.23 2.05
N SER A 325 1.32 20.91 2.14
CA SER A 325 1.49 20.20 3.40
C SER A 325 2.76 20.63 4.15
N ARG A 326 2.65 20.71 5.48
CA ARG A 326 3.80 21.00 6.36
C ARG A 326 4.72 19.80 6.49
N HIS A 327 4.21 18.59 6.27
CA HIS A 327 5.01 17.37 6.33
C HIS A 327 5.80 17.21 5.02
N ALA A 328 7.13 17.27 5.09
CA ALA A 328 7.99 17.28 3.90
C ALA A 328 7.83 16.04 3.01
N GLY A 329 7.80 14.83 3.58
CA GLY A 329 7.59 13.59 2.83
C GLY A 329 6.25 13.57 2.08
N LEU A 330 5.15 13.87 2.79
CA LEU A 330 3.82 14.02 2.21
C LEU A 330 3.77 15.06 1.08
N ARG A 331 4.34 16.24 1.29
CA ARG A 331 4.36 17.32 0.29
C ARG A 331 5.10 16.89 -0.98
N SER A 332 6.34 16.39 -0.83
CA SER A 332 7.16 15.95 -1.96
C SER A 332 6.47 14.89 -2.79
N ARG A 333 5.92 13.88 -2.12
CA ARG A 333 5.18 12.80 -2.77
C ARG A 333 3.89 13.29 -3.42
N SER A 334 3.18 14.23 -2.81
CA SER A 334 1.98 14.85 -3.39
C SER A 334 2.28 15.61 -4.67
N CYS A 335 3.42 16.32 -4.77
CA CYS A 335 3.85 16.96 -6.01
C CYS A 335 4.06 15.95 -7.14
N ALA A 336 4.74 14.84 -6.85
CA ALA A 336 4.97 13.77 -7.82
C ALA A 336 3.67 13.07 -8.25
N LEU A 337 2.78 12.77 -7.29
CA LEU A 337 1.48 12.16 -7.55
C LEU A 337 0.55 13.08 -8.34
N LEU A 338 0.54 14.39 -8.03
CA LEU A 338 -0.24 15.39 -8.77
C LEU A 338 0.14 15.40 -10.26
N LEU A 339 1.44 15.44 -10.58
CA LEU A 339 1.91 15.37 -11.96
C LEU A 339 1.39 14.12 -12.68
N ARG A 340 1.51 12.95 -12.03
CA ARG A 340 1.04 11.68 -12.59
C ARG A 340 -0.48 11.69 -12.79
N PHE A 341 -1.22 12.20 -11.82
CA PHE A 341 -2.68 12.27 -11.87
C PHE A 341 -3.16 13.19 -12.99
N VAL A 342 -2.58 14.38 -13.12
CA VAL A 342 -2.89 15.34 -14.18
C VAL A 342 -2.63 14.72 -15.55
N LYS A 343 -1.44 14.17 -15.79
CA LYS A 343 -1.10 13.51 -17.07
C LYS A 343 -2.10 12.43 -17.47
N GLN A 344 -2.63 11.69 -16.49
CA GLN A 344 -3.59 10.62 -16.73
C GLN A 344 -5.03 11.10 -16.92
N THR A 345 -5.37 12.29 -16.44
CA THR A 345 -6.74 12.83 -16.42
C THR A 345 -7.01 13.93 -17.45
N LEU A 346 -6.00 14.40 -18.19
CA LEU A 346 -6.17 15.40 -19.27
C LEU A 346 -7.27 15.09 -20.29
N LYS A 347 -7.58 13.81 -20.50
CA LYS A 347 -8.63 13.36 -21.43
C LYS A 347 -10.05 13.70 -20.96
N ALA A 348 -10.22 14.12 -19.71
CA ALA A 348 -11.49 14.59 -19.16
C ALA A 348 -11.46 16.13 -19.06
N PRO A 349 -11.85 16.86 -20.13
CA PRO A 349 -11.72 18.31 -20.15
C PRO A 349 -12.60 18.95 -19.08
N THR A 350 -11.97 19.69 -18.17
CA THR A 350 -12.67 20.45 -17.13
C THR A 350 -11.91 21.73 -16.81
N MET A 351 -12.65 22.80 -16.50
CA MET A 351 -12.08 24.07 -16.05
C MET A 351 -11.23 23.91 -14.78
N ALA A 352 -11.51 22.89 -13.95
CA ALA A 352 -10.71 22.62 -12.77
C ALA A 352 -9.23 22.32 -13.07
N LEU A 353 -8.92 21.75 -14.23
CA LEU A 353 -7.53 21.52 -14.66
C LEU A 353 -6.84 22.84 -15.05
N VAL A 354 -7.57 23.76 -15.68
CA VAL A 354 -7.06 25.11 -16.01
C VAL A 354 -6.83 25.92 -14.73
N GLU A 355 -7.76 25.86 -13.77
CA GLU A 355 -7.63 26.49 -12.46
C GLU A 355 -6.48 25.90 -11.64
N ALA A 356 -6.23 24.60 -11.75
CA ALA A 356 -5.08 23.95 -11.11
C ALA A 356 -3.76 24.57 -11.57
N ALA A 357 -3.59 24.86 -12.86
CA ALA A 357 -2.38 25.52 -13.37
C ALA A 357 -2.17 26.90 -12.72
N ALA A 358 -3.25 27.68 -12.55
CA ALA A 358 -3.19 28.98 -11.89
C ALA A 358 -2.75 28.86 -10.41
N GLN A 359 -3.31 27.89 -9.68
CA GLN A 359 -2.98 27.69 -8.26
C GLN A 359 -1.54 27.17 -8.06
N ILE A 360 -1.05 26.33 -8.96
CA ILE A 360 0.34 25.85 -8.91
C ILE A 360 1.30 27.01 -9.21
N LEU A 361 0.97 27.86 -10.19
CA LEU A 361 1.76 29.05 -10.52
C LEU A 361 1.84 30.03 -9.33
N GLU A 362 0.74 30.24 -8.62
CA GLU A 362 0.73 31.00 -7.37
C GLU A 362 1.71 30.41 -6.34
N VAL A 363 1.69 29.09 -6.14
CA VAL A 363 2.62 28.41 -5.21
C VAL A 363 4.09 28.57 -5.63
N LEU A 364 4.39 28.48 -6.93
CA LEU A 364 5.74 28.67 -7.47
C LEU A 364 6.21 30.12 -7.32
N SER A 365 5.35 31.09 -7.64
CA SER A 365 5.65 32.53 -7.52
C SER A 365 5.91 32.97 -6.08
N ALA A 366 5.29 32.29 -5.10
CA ALA A 366 5.49 32.54 -3.68
C ALA A 366 6.80 31.96 -3.12
N GLN A 367 7.53 31.14 -3.89
CA GLN A 367 8.81 30.61 -3.45
C GLN A 367 9.87 31.72 -3.37
N PRO A 368 10.73 31.69 -2.34
CA PRO A 368 11.84 32.63 -2.27
C PRO A 368 12.74 32.43 -3.50
N ARG A 369 13.09 33.54 -4.16
CA ARG A 369 14.08 33.52 -5.23
C ARG A 369 15.40 33.01 -4.68
N LEU A 370 16.07 32.12 -5.42
CA LEU A 370 17.40 31.64 -5.06
C LEU A 370 18.38 32.83 -5.02
N SER A 371 18.62 33.35 -3.83
CA SER A 371 19.73 34.27 -3.58
C SER A 371 20.95 33.40 -3.25
N SER A 372 22.11 33.75 -3.81
CA SER A 372 23.44 33.13 -3.64
C SER A 372 23.60 32.23 -2.41
N ARG A 373 24.30 31.11 -2.58
CA ARG A 373 24.57 29.97 -1.68
C ARG A 373 25.28 30.30 -0.34
N SER A 374 24.92 31.39 0.33
CA SER A 374 25.33 31.72 1.70
C SER A 374 24.20 31.40 2.66
N ASP A 375 24.01 30.11 2.95
CA ASP A 375 23.50 29.59 4.25
C ASP A 375 23.28 28.06 4.16
N SER A 376 24.28 27.33 3.65
CA SER A 376 24.33 25.88 3.79
C SER A 376 25.73 25.45 4.23
N ASN A 377 26.16 25.93 5.40
CA ASN A 377 27.05 25.15 6.23
C ASN A 377 26.16 24.37 7.21
N GLY A 378 25.79 23.15 6.82
CA GLY A 378 24.95 22.28 7.64
C GLY A 378 24.53 21.01 6.92
N GLY A 379 25.37 19.97 7.03
CA GLY A 379 24.94 18.57 7.07
C GLY A 379 24.39 17.97 5.78
N GLY A 380 25.21 17.12 5.14
CA GLY A 380 24.69 16.12 4.21
C GLY A 380 23.63 15.24 4.89
N ALA A 381 22.57 14.98 4.13
CA ALA A 381 21.64 13.87 4.23
C ALA A 381 21.95 12.83 5.33
N ARG A 382 21.42 13.07 6.54
CA ARG A 382 21.05 12.08 7.55
C ARG A 382 19.96 12.68 8.45
N ASP A 383 18.75 12.82 7.92
CA ASP A 383 17.56 12.92 8.77
C ASP A 383 17.07 11.50 9.06
N SER A 384 17.79 10.84 9.98
CA SER A 384 17.24 9.76 10.78
C SER A 384 16.24 10.36 11.75
N ALA A 385 15.03 9.79 11.76
CA ALA A 385 13.96 10.13 12.69
C ALA A 385 14.48 10.15 14.13
N SER A 386 14.25 11.27 14.83
CA SER A 386 14.19 11.26 16.28
C SER A 386 13.03 12.17 16.72
N VAL A 387 11.97 11.50 17.15
CA VAL A 387 10.85 12.06 17.88
C VAL A 387 11.34 12.36 19.29
N HIS A 388 11.21 13.60 19.78
CA HIS A 388 10.82 14.01 21.14
C HIS A 388 11.20 15.49 21.38
N GLY A 389 10.23 16.33 21.80
CA GLY A 389 10.57 17.62 22.44
C GLY A 389 9.60 18.80 22.28
N VAL A 390 8.51 18.78 23.04
CA VAL A 390 8.02 19.88 23.91
C VAL A 390 7.98 21.33 23.37
N GLY A 391 6.74 21.83 23.21
CA GLY A 391 6.24 23.05 23.87
C GLY A 391 6.94 24.39 23.64
N GLY A 392 6.38 25.21 22.74
CA GLY A 392 6.66 26.64 22.64
C GLY A 392 5.43 27.42 22.17
N SER A 393 4.64 27.90 23.12
CA SER A 393 3.49 28.77 22.89
C SER A 393 3.96 30.17 22.46
N GLY A 394 3.60 30.56 21.23
CA GLY A 394 3.82 31.90 20.69
C GLY A 394 2.58 32.34 19.93
N ALA A 395 1.67 33.00 20.64
CA ALA A 395 0.48 33.61 20.05
C ALA A 395 0.90 34.87 19.27
N GLY A 396 0.77 34.78 17.95
CA GLY A 396 0.88 35.91 17.02
C GLY A 396 0.29 35.48 15.69
N GLY A 397 -0.75 36.19 15.22
CA GLY A 397 -1.50 35.85 14.02
C GLY A 397 -0.58 35.67 12.80
N SER A 398 -0.33 34.42 12.44
CA SER A 398 0.50 34.07 11.30
C SER A 398 -0.43 33.81 10.12
N ALA A 399 -0.48 34.75 9.18
CA ALA A 399 -0.90 34.45 7.82
C ALA A 399 -0.12 33.19 7.40
N ARG A 400 -0.83 32.07 7.18
CA ARG A 400 -0.24 30.75 7.00
C ARG A 400 0.76 30.81 5.84
N LYS A 401 2.05 30.90 6.16
CA LYS A 401 3.13 31.07 5.19
C LYS A 401 3.20 29.82 4.31
N CYS A 402 3.22 29.99 2.99
CA CYS A 402 3.40 28.90 2.04
C CYS A 402 4.68 28.10 2.41
N PRO A 403 4.63 26.76 2.49
CA PRO A 403 5.82 25.98 2.80
C PRO A 403 6.88 26.20 1.71
N ARG A 404 8.16 26.16 2.11
CA ARG A 404 9.28 26.18 1.18
C ARG A 404 9.33 24.85 0.43
N LEU A 405 9.38 24.93 -0.88
CA LEU A 405 9.48 23.77 -1.76
C LEU A 405 10.94 23.43 -2.05
N GLY A 406 11.28 22.15 -1.95
CA GLY A 406 12.56 21.62 -2.44
C GLY A 406 12.65 21.67 -3.96
N GLU A 407 13.85 21.52 -4.51
CA GLU A 407 14.10 21.62 -5.96
C GLU A 407 13.29 20.59 -6.76
N ALA A 408 13.30 19.33 -6.34
CA ALA A 408 12.52 18.28 -6.99
C ALA A 408 11.00 18.56 -6.93
N GLU A 409 10.51 19.10 -5.82
CA GLU A 409 9.10 19.49 -5.66
C GLU A 409 8.73 20.58 -6.67
N GLN A 410 9.58 21.61 -6.82
CA GLN A 410 9.39 22.67 -7.80
C GLN A 410 9.42 22.14 -9.24
N LEU A 411 10.34 21.23 -9.58
CA LEU A 411 10.42 20.64 -10.92
C LEU A 411 9.14 19.88 -11.29
N PHE A 412 8.58 19.09 -10.37
CA PHE A 412 7.29 18.43 -10.60
C PHE A 412 6.16 19.44 -10.84
N LEU A 413 6.15 20.56 -10.12
CA LEU A 413 5.14 21.60 -10.29
C LEU A 413 5.31 22.38 -11.60
N TYR A 414 6.54 22.70 -12.01
CA TYR A 414 6.82 23.30 -13.32
C TYR A 414 6.36 22.37 -14.46
N GLU A 415 6.69 21.08 -14.38
CA GLU A 415 6.23 20.07 -15.35
C GLU A 415 4.70 19.97 -15.34
N THR A 416 4.07 19.96 -14.16
CA THR A 416 2.59 19.90 -14.06
C THR A 416 1.94 21.12 -14.71
N CYS A 417 2.46 22.33 -14.48
CA CYS A 417 1.99 23.54 -15.15
C CYS A 417 2.18 23.46 -16.67
N GLY A 418 3.36 23.04 -17.15
CA GLY A 418 3.62 22.87 -18.57
C GLY A 418 2.62 21.93 -19.24
N VAL A 419 2.39 20.77 -18.64
CA VAL A 419 1.40 19.77 -19.09
C VAL A 419 -0.02 20.35 -19.14
N LEU A 420 -0.43 21.09 -18.11
CA LEU A 420 -1.77 21.69 -18.06
C LEU A 420 -1.94 22.80 -19.11
N LEU A 421 -0.96 23.69 -19.25
CA LEU A 421 -1.02 24.80 -20.21
C LEU A 421 -0.91 24.32 -21.66
N GLY A 422 -0.12 23.27 -21.91
CA GLY A 422 0.04 22.64 -23.22
C GLY A 422 -1.09 21.67 -23.61
N SER A 423 -2.04 21.41 -22.71
CA SER A 423 -3.12 20.43 -22.95
C SER A 423 -4.19 20.89 -23.95
N GLY A 424 -4.23 22.18 -24.31
CA GLY A 424 -5.28 22.78 -25.13
C GLY A 424 -6.62 22.97 -24.42
N LEU A 425 -6.66 22.83 -23.08
CA LEU A 425 -7.88 23.05 -22.28
C LEU A 425 -8.20 24.53 -22.07
N ALA A 426 -7.20 25.41 -22.13
CA ALA A 426 -7.36 26.87 -22.09
C ALA A 426 -7.24 27.45 -23.50
N SER A 427 -7.79 28.65 -23.72
CA SER A 427 -7.56 29.40 -24.96
C SER A 427 -6.07 29.72 -25.13
N ASP A 428 -5.58 29.73 -26.36
CA ASP A 428 -4.17 30.00 -26.69
C ASP A 428 -3.63 31.28 -26.03
N ASP A 429 -4.42 32.37 -26.01
CA ASP A 429 -4.03 33.64 -25.36
C ASP A 429 -3.83 33.49 -23.84
N CYS A 430 -4.72 32.75 -23.17
CA CYS A 430 -4.65 32.50 -21.74
C CYS A 430 -3.46 31.57 -21.41
N ALA A 431 -3.25 30.53 -22.22
CA ALA A 431 -2.13 29.63 -22.07
C ALA A 431 -0.80 30.36 -22.27
N ALA A 432 -0.69 31.21 -23.30
CA ALA A 432 0.50 32.01 -23.58
C ALA A 432 0.81 32.97 -22.42
N ALA A 433 -0.19 33.70 -21.91
CA ALA A 433 0.01 34.62 -20.79
C ALA A 433 0.50 33.91 -19.53
N LYS A 434 -0.08 32.74 -19.20
CA LYS A 434 0.36 31.94 -18.04
C LYS A 434 1.73 31.30 -18.23
N LEU A 435 2.08 30.92 -19.45
CA LEU A 435 3.39 30.39 -19.77
C LEU A 435 4.48 31.47 -19.67
N GLU A 436 4.17 32.69 -20.10
CA GLU A 436 5.05 33.85 -19.92
C GLU A 436 5.28 34.13 -18.43
N GLU A 437 4.23 34.12 -17.61
CA GLU A 437 4.34 34.25 -16.16
C GLU A 437 5.19 33.12 -15.55
N LEU A 438 4.98 31.86 -15.95
CA LEU A 438 5.73 30.69 -15.48
C LEU A 438 7.23 30.79 -15.81
N LEU A 439 7.56 31.18 -17.05
CA LEU A 439 8.95 31.31 -17.52
C LEU A 439 9.65 32.56 -16.97
N SER A 440 8.90 33.60 -16.59
CA SER A 440 9.46 34.80 -15.97
C SER A 440 10.18 34.51 -14.65
N LEU A 441 9.77 33.44 -13.93
CA LEU A 441 10.36 33.03 -12.66
C LEU A 441 11.85 32.64 -12.81
N PRO A 442 12.23 31.60 -13.58
CA PRO A 442 13.63 31.25 -13.78
C PRO A 442 14.43 32.31 -14.56
N ILE A 443 13.80 33.04 -15.50
CA ILE A 443 14.47 34.13 -16.22
C ILE A 443 14.86 35.26 -15.26
N GLY A 444 13.98 35.63 -14.33
CA GLY A 444 14.25 36.62 -13.31
C GLY A 444 15.40 36.20 -12.38
N GLU A 445 15.50 34.90 -12.05
CA GLU A 445 16.64 34.37 -11.28
C GLU A 445 17.96 34.53 -12.05
N LEU A 446 17.98 34.26 -13.37
CA LEU A 446 19.16 34.45 -14.21
C LEU A 446 19.54 35.93 -14.40
N GLN A 447 18.57 36.82 -14.58
CA GLN A 447 18.80 38.26 -14.74
C GLN A 447 19.46 38.87 -13.50
N MET A 448 19.03 38.46 -12.30
CA MET A 448 19.66 38.87 -11.04
C MET A 448 21.15 38.50 -10.97
N LEU A 449 21.57 37.37 -11.56
CA LEU A 449 23.00 37.01 -11.63
C LEU A 449 23.80 37.96 -12.53
N SER A 450 23.19 38.36 -13.65
CA SER A 450 23.81 39.32 -14.57
C SER A 450 23.96 40.69 -13.92
N GLU A 451 23.03 41.08 -13.04
CA GLU A 451 22.99 42.39 -12.39
C GLU A 451 23.81 42.46 -11.09
N ALA A 452 23.91 41.37 -10.33
CA ALA A 452 24.54 41.35 -9.01
C ALA A 452 26.09 41.36 -9.01
N GLY A 453 26.74 41.30 -10.19
CA GLY A 453 28.20 41.23 -10.31
C GLY A 453 28.75 39.88 -9.85
N ALA A 454 29.04 39.01 -10.82
CA ALA A 454 29.71 37.71 -10.72
C ALA A 454 29.64 37.02 -9.33
N PRO A 455 28.56 36.27 -9.02
CA PRO A 455 28.65 35.19 -8.04
C PRO A 455 29.70 34.16 -8.49
N SER A 456 30.09 33.22 -7.62
CA SER A 456 31.11 32.23 -7.99
C SER A 456 30.74 31.51 -9.29
N GLY A 457 31.70 31.13 -10.14
CA GLY A 457 31.40 30.44 -11.41
C GLY A 457 30.55 29.16 -11.25
N ALA A 458 30.58 28.56 -10.05
CA ALA A 458 29.72 27.44 -9.67
C ALA A 458 28.23 27.82 -9.49
N ASP A 459 27.92 29.03 -9.06
CA ASP A 459 26.54 29.49 -8.86
C ASP A 459 25.86 29.84 -10.19
N ALA A 460 26.62 30.46 -11.11
CA ALA A 460 26.13 30.75 -12.47
C ALA A 460 25.82 29.46 -13.24
N THR A 461 26.75 28.50 -13.23
CA THR A 461 26.57 27.19 -13.91
C THR A 461 25.41 26.38 -13.31
N PHE A 462 25.20 26.45 -11.99
CA PHE A 462 24.07 25.80 -11.33
C PHE A 462 22.73 26.39 -11.77
N LEU A 463 22.61 27.72 -11.78
CA LEU A 463 21.36 28.40 -12.15
C LEU A 463 21.02 28.25 -13.63
N GLU A 464 22.03 28.27 -14.52
CA GLU A 464 21.85 27.93 -15.93
C GLU A 464 21.37 26.49 -16.12
N ALA A 465 21.99 25.52 -15.43
CA ALA A 465 21.56 24.13 -15.48
C ALA A 465 20.13 23.94 -14.97
N ARG A 466 19.78 24.60 -13.86
CA ARG A 466 18.43 24.59 -13.29
C ARG A 466 17.40 25.23 -14.23
N ALA A 467 17.70 26.39 -14.81
CA ALA A 467 16.81 27.05 -15.76
C ALA A 467 16.59 26.21 -17.02
N SER A 468 17.67 25.55 -17.51
CA SER A 468 17.59 24.59 -18.61
C SER A 468 16.70 23.39 -18.26
N GLU A 469 16.84 22.81 -17.07
CA GLU A 469 15.99 21.71 -16.61
C GLU A 469 14.53 22.15 -16.47
N ILE A 470 14.25 23.33 -15.89
CA ILE A 470 12.89 23.87 -15.80
C ILE A 470 12.27 24.06 -17.19
N ALA A 471 13.02 24.67 -18.13
CA ALA A 471 12.56 24.85 -19.49
C ALA A 471 12.27 23.51 -20.18
N HIS A 472 13.13 22.51 -19.97
CA HIS A 472 12.91 21.15 -20.45
C HIS A 472 11.63 20.54 -19.87
N ARG A 473 11.43 20.63 -18.54
CA ARG A 473 10.24 20.11 -17.84
C ARG A 473 8.94 20.74 -18.32
N ILE A 474 8.94 22.05 -18.61
CA ILE A 474 7.75 22.74 -19.13
C ILE A 474 7.41 22.29 -20.56
N SER A 475 8.42 21.90 -21.35
CA SER A 475 8.27 21.53 -22.77
C SER A 475 7.78 20.11 -23.04
N VAL A 476 7.89 19.21 -22.04
CA VAL A 476 7.51 17.78 -22.11
C VAL A 476 6.06 17.59 -21.73
#